data_AF-A0A8B6DT95-F1
#
_entry.id   AF-A0A8B6DT95-F1
#
_cell.length_a   1.000
_cell.length_b   1.000
_cell.length_c   1.000
_cell.angle_alpha   90.00
_cell.angle_beta   90.00
_cell.angle_gamma   90.00
#
_symmetry.space_group_name_H-M   'P 1'
#
loop_
_entity.id
_entity.type
_entity.pdbx_description
1 polymer ?
#
loop_
_entity_poly.entity_id
_entity_poly.type
_entity_poly.pdbx_seq_one_letter_code
_entity_poly.pdbx_strand_id
1 'polypeptide(L)'
;MPFEVFESKCTIDITYFPYDRQSCDIVFVVWSSSNADVMVTLWNNGIILDSLENNAEWSVVSTAAREDVMSSESRVIFTFNLKRNSTYYLMNIIIPIILLGVLNVFTFALPADSGEKMGYCITVFLSFAVFLTIVSSELPKTSGSILRYYLMFQLGMGTFVVCCTTIELRFHHRKDSVPKNIIKLMNCRNVKKIESKHQNETESEQGITWDDVISSFDFVLFWITSAIVIIATITVLILLCTN
;
A
#
# COMPACT_ATOMS: atom_id res chain seq x y z
N MET A 1 -45.74 9.28 -6.05
CA MET A 1 -44.71 10.29 -6.41
C MET A 1 -43.86 9.66 -7.50
N PRO A 2 -43.61 10.32 -8.63
CA PRO A 2 -42.67 9.79 -9.61
C PRO A 2 -41.28 9.72 -8.96
N PHE A 3 -40.60 8.60 -9.12
CA PHE A 3 -39.20 8.45 -8.73
C PHE A 3 -38.37 8.51 -10.01
N GLU A 4 -37.21 9.16 -9.94
CA GLU A 4 -36.26 9.26 -11.03
C GLU A 4 -34.87 8.99 -10.49
N VAL A 5 -34.04 8.30 -11.27
CA VAL A 5 -32.67 7.96 -10.89
C VAL A 5 -31.74 8.96 -11.58
N PHE A 6 -30.97 9.69 -10.79
CA PHE A 6 -29.98 10.64 -11.28
C PHE A 6 -28.57 10.07 -11.19
N GLU A 7 -27.86 10.06 -12.32
CA GLU A 7 -26.42 9.78 -12.35
C GLU A 7 -25.65 11.10 -12.37
N SER A 8 -24.80 11.31 -11.37
CA SER A 8 -23.94 12.49 -11.28
C SER A 8 -22.47 12.08 -11.27
N LYS A 9 -21.61 12.96 -11.78
CA LYS A 9 -20.16 12.77 -11.78
C LYS A 9 -19.54 13.64 -10.71
N CYS A 10 -18.75 13.03 -9.83
CA CYS A 10 -18.05 13.70 -8.76
C CYS A 10 -16.55 13.38 -8.82
N THR A 11 -15.70 14.36 -8.53
CA THR A 11 -14.25 14.15 -8.39
C THR A 11 -13.97 13.55 -7.03
N ILE A 12 -13.49 12.32 -7.01
CA ILE A 12 -13.18 11.58 -5.77
C ILE A 12 -11.73 11.86 -5.35
N ASP A 13 -11.53 12.27 -4.11
CA ASP A 13 -10.20 12.40 -3.51
C ASP A 13 -9.87 11.16 -2.67
N ILE A 14 -8.85 10.40 -3.08
CA ILE A 14 -8.42 9.17 -2.40
C ILE A 14 -7.09 9.32 -1.65
N THR A 15 -6.67 10.53 -1.27
CA THR A 15 -5.41 10.74 -0.55
C THR A 15 -5.32 9.91 0.73
N TYR A 16 -6.39 9.87 1.53
CA TYR A 16 -6.46 9.16 2.81
C TYR A 16 -7.28 7.86 2.77
N PHE A 17 -7.39 7.23 1.61
CA PHE A 17 -8.10 5.95 1.48
C PHE A 17 -7.54 4.90 2.48
N PRO A 18 -8.39 4.12 3.19
CA PRO A 18 -9.86 4.01 3.07
C PRO A 18 -10.66 4.92 4.02
N TYR A 19 -10.03 5.84 4.75
CA TYR A 19 -10.67 6.77 5.68
C TYR A 19 -11.09 8.09 5.00
N ASP A 20 -11.37 8.05 3.70
CA ASP A 20 -11.68 9.21 2.89
C ASP A 20 -13.11 9.75 3.14
N ARG A 21 -13.22 11.08 2.97
CA ARG A 21 -14.51 11.80 2.94
C ARG A 21 -14.65 12.47 1.58
N GLN A 22 -15.85 12.43 1.04
CA GLN A 22 -16.16 12.99 -0.28
C GLN A 22 -17.22 14.06 -0.13
N SER A 23 -17.07 15.15 -0.89
CA SER A 23 -18.07 16.22 -1.02
C SER A 23 -18.50 16.26 -2.47
N CYS A 24 -19.71 15.78 -2.76
CA CYS A 24 -20.23 15.67 -4.11
C CYS A 24 -21.41 16.59 -4.33
N ASP A 25 -21.33 17.40 -5.39
CA ASP A 25 -22.35 18.39 -5.75
C ASP A 25 -23.25 17.84 -6.86
N ILE A 26 -24.55 17.86 -6.63
CA ILE A 26 -25.59 17.65 -7.64
C ILE A 26 -26.16 19.01 -8.00
N VAL A 27 -26.02 19.40 -9.26
CA VAL A 27 -26.41 20.73 -9.75
C VAL A 27 -27.62 20.60 -10.65
N PHE A 28 -28.73 21.23 -10.25
CA PHE A 28 -29.91 21.40 -11.11
C PHE A 28 -29.88 22.80 -11.71
N VAL A 29 -30.03 22.88 -13.04
CA VAL A 29 -29.97 24.13 -13.79
C VAL A 29 -31.23 24.26 -14.63
N VAL A 30 -31.83 25.45 -14.66
CA VAL A 30 -32.90 25.76 -15.62
C VAL A 30 -32.26 26.07 -16.96
N TRP A 31 -32.46 25.19 -17.92
CA TRP A 31 -31.90 25.35 -19.26
C TRP A 31 -32.65 26.42 -20.06
N SER A 32 -31.93 27.19 -20.89
CA SER A 32 -32.50 28.14 -21.86
C SER A 32 -33.38 29.25 -21.26
N SER A 33 -33.20 29.59 -19.99
CA SER A 33 -33.87 30.74 -19.35
C SER A 33 -32.87 31.48 -18.47
N SER A 34 -32.96 32.80 -18.44
CA SER A 34 -32.11 33.60 -17.56
C SER A 34 -32.67 33.62 -16.14
N ASN A 35 -31.82 33.97 -15.17
CA ASN A 35 -32.25 34.21 -13.79
C ASN A 35 -33.36 35.27 -13.67
N ALA A 36 -33.50 36.18 -14.63
CA ALA A 36 -34.55 37.19 -14.65
C ALA A 36 -35.90 36.62 -15.11
N ASP A 37 -35.91 35.56 -15.91
CA ASP A 37 -37.14 34.94 -16.44
C ASP A 37 -37.69 33.90 -15.47
N VAL A 38 -36.82 33.02 -14.97
CA VAL A 38 -37.17 31.92 -14.07
C VAL A 38 -36.12 31.84 -12.96
N MET A 39 -36.56 32.06 -11.72
CA MET A 39 -35.71 31.94 -10.54
C MET A 39 -36.12 30.71 -9.72
N VAL A 40 -35.20 29.78 -9.54
CA VAL A 40 -35.37 28.62 -8.66
C VAL A 40 -34.87 28.98 -7.27
N THR A 41 -35.69 28.69 -6.27
CA THR A 41 -35.37 28.90 -4.86
C THR A 41 -35.51 27.60 -4.08
N LEU A 42 -34.74 27.50 -3.01
CA LEU A 42 -34.75 26.39 -2.07
C LEU A 42 -35.88 26.60 -1.07
N TRP A 43 -36.72 25.59 -0.94
CA TRP A 43 -37.70 25.54 0.15
C TRP A 43 -37.04 25.31 1.52
N ASN A 44 -35.94 24.55 1.53
CA ASN A 44 -35.21 24.19 2.74
C ASN A 44 -33.70 24.18 2.46
N ASN A 45 -32.89 24.47 3.49
CA ASN A 45 -31.43 24.60 3.36
C ASN A 45 -30.69 23.24 3.26
N GLY A 46 -31.42 22.14 3.11
CA GLY A 46 -30.86 20.80 3.12
C GLY A 46 -31.81 19.75 2.56
N ILE A 47 -31.28 18.53 2.43
CA ILE A 47 -31.96 17.39 1.83
C ILE A 47 -32.63 16.60 2.95
N ILE A 48 -33.92 16.32 2.79
CA ILE A 48 -34.69 15.50 3.75
C ILE A 48 -34.26 14.04 3.57
N LEU A 49 -33.79 13.41 4.65
CA LEU A 49 -33.20 12.06 4.65
C LEU A 49 -34.12 11.02 5.32
N ASP A 50 -35.40 11.34 5.53
CA ASP A 50 -36.36 10.50 6.29
C ASP A 50 -36.56 9.09 5.69
N SER A 51 -36.36 8.95 4.37
CA SER A 51 -36.43 7.68 3.65
C SER A 51 -35.07 7.24 3.10
N LEU A 52 -33.96 7.67 3.73
CA LEU A 52 -32.63 7.24 3.33
C LEU A 52 -32.44 5.76 3.67
N GLU A 53 -32.14 4.95 2.66
CA GLU A 53 -31.70 3.58 2.85
C GLU A 53 -30.20 3.56 3.14
N ASN A 54 -29.80 2.80 4.17
CA ASN A 54 -28.40 2.72 4.57
C ASN A 54 -27.58 2.00 3.50
N ASN A 55 -26.51 2.65 3.04
CA ASN A 55 -25.55 2.05 2.11
C ASN A 55 -24.41 1.36 2.89
N ALA A 56 -23.96 0.19 2.43
CA ALA A 56 -22.92 -0.59 3.10
C ALA A 56 -21.51 0.02 2.93
N GLU A 57 -21.28 0.73 1.82
CA GLU A 57 -19.98 1.31 1.45
C GLU A 57 -19.86 2.76 1.92
N TRP A 58 -20.94 3.54 1.88
CA TRP A 58 -20.95 4.97 2.16
C TRP A 58 -21.96 5.37 3.24
N SER A 59 -21.55 6.24 4.15
CA SER A 59 -22.42 6.88 5.14
C SER A 59 -22.58 8.36 4.82
N VAL A 60 -23.82 8.86 4.84
CA VAL A 60 -24.09 10.29 4.68
C VAL A 60 -23.77 10.99 5.99
N VAL A 61 -22.77 11.88 5.98
CA VAL A 61 -22.34 12.66 7.15
C VAL A 61 -23.17 13.92 7.31
N SER A 62 -23.38 14.64 6.20
CA SER A 62 -24.20 15.85 6.16
C SER A 62 -24.63 16.15 4.72
N THR A 63 -25.69 16.93 4.59
CA THR A 63 -26.17 17.46 3.32
C THR A 63 -26.26 18.98 3.43
N ALA A 64 -26.02 19.68 2.33
CA ALA A 64 -26.20 21.12 2.23
C ALA A 64 -26.90 21.46 0.92
N ALA A 65 -27.66 22.54 0.91
CA ALA A 65 -28.26 23.07 -0.30
C ALA A 65 -27.96 24.57 -0.40
N ARG A 66 -27.57 25.04 -1.59
CA ARG A 66 -27.34 26.46 -1.87
C ARG A 66 -27.90 26.86 -3.23
N GLU A 67 -28.44 28.06 -3.29
CA GLU A 67 -28.80 28.74 -4.53
C GLU A 67 -27.57 29.47 -5.07
N ASP A 68 -27.35 29.41 -6.39
CA ASP A 68 -26.36 30.26 -7.05
C ASP A 68 -27.09 31.31 -7.89
N VAL A 69 -27.18 32.50 -7.33
CA VAL A 69 -27.85 33.67 -7.93
C VAL A 69 -26.86 34.52 -8.74
N MET A 70 -25.56 34.20 -8.69
CA MET A 70 -24.52 34.98 -9.38
C MET A 70 -24.32 34.55 -10.84
N SER A 71 -24.78 33.36 -11.23
CA SER A 71 -24.72 32.90 -12.63
C SER A 71 -25.76 33.59 -13.52
N SER A 72 -25.58 33.51 -14.84
CA SER A 72 -26.60 34.00 -15.81
C SER A 72 -27.86 33.12 -15.83
N GLU A 73 -27.70 31.85 -15.48
CA GLU A 73 -28.75 30.83 -15.41
C GLU A 73 -29.09 30.53 -13.95
N SER A 74 -30.36 30.21 -13.69
CA SER A 74 -30.80 29.79 -12.35
C SER A 74 -30.37 28.38 -12.05
N ARG A 75 -29.65 28.19 -10.95
CA ARG A 75 -29.20 26.87 -10.51
C ARG A 75 -29.25 26.70 -9.01
N VAL A 76 -29.51 25.46 -8.61
CA VAL A 76 -29.52 25.00 -7.23
C VAL A 76 -28.52 23.87 -7.10
N ILE A 77 -27.69 23.94 -6.06
CA ILE A 77 -26.61 23.00 -5.80
C ILE A 77 -26.92 22.26 -4.49
N PHE A 78 -26.99 20.94 -4.59
CA PHE A 78 -27.13 20.03 -3.45
C PHE A 78 -25.80 19.33 -3.21
N THR A 79 -25.19 19.56 -2.06
CA THR A 79 -23.92 18.95 -1.67
C THR A 79 -24.16 17.79 -0.72
N PHE A 80 -23.63 16.61 -1.06
CA PHE A 80 -23.58 15.43 -0.21
C PHE A 80 -22.18 15.24 0.35
N ASN A 81 -22.06 15.28 1.67
CA ASN A 81 -20.85 14.90 2.36
C ASN A 81 -20.93 13.42 2.76
N LEU A 82 -20.15 12.59 2.10
CA LEU A 82 -20.12 11.14 2.27
C LEU A 82 -18.84 10.72 3.00
N LYS A 83 -18.94 9.68 3.82
CA LYS A 83 -17.80 9.03 4.48
C LYS A 83 -17.80 7.54 4.16
N ARG A 84 -16.67 7.03 3.69
CA ARG A 84 -16.51 5.60 3.37
C ARG A 84 -16.51 4.75 4.64
N ASN A 85 -17.14 3.58 4.58
CA ASN A 85 -16.99 2.55 5.59
C ASN A 85 -15.71 1.73 5.32
N SER A 86 -14.65 2.02 6.07
CA SER A 86 -13.30 1.51 5.80
C SER A 86 -13.07 0.04 6.16
N THR A 87 -13.95 -0.56 6.98
CA THR A 87 -13.74 -1.88 7.59
C THR A 87 -13.44 -2.98 6.55
N TYR A 88 -14.20 -2.99 5.45
CA TYR A 88 -14.02 -3.98 4.38
C TYR A 88 -12.64 -3.87 3.71
N TYR A 89 -12.19 -2.64 3.45
CA TYR A 89 -10.92 -2.37 2.79
C TYR A 89 -9.73 -2.64 3.71
N LEU A 90 -9.87 -2.44 5.02
CA LEU A 90 -8.84 -2.85 5.98
C LEU A 90 -8.60 -4.36 5.92
N MET A 91 -9.69 -5.15 5.95
CA MET A 91 -9.61 -6.61 5.97
C MET A 91 -9.12 -7.20 4.64
N ASN A 92 -9.57 -6.66 3.51
CA ASN A 92 -9.31 -7.25 2.19
C ASN A 92 -8.18 -6.58 1.40
N ILE A 93 -7.78 -5.36 1.77
CA ILE A 93 -6.67 -4.65 1.11
C ILE A 93 -5.47 -4.54 2.04
N ILE A 94 -5.61 -3.90 3.20
CA ILE A 94 -4.47 -3.57 4.06
C ILE A 94 -3.84 -4.82 4.68
N ILE A 95 -4.63 -5.73 5.25
CA ILE A 95 -4.11 -6.94 5.89
C ILE A 95 -3.32 -7.83 4.91
N PRO A 96 -3.83 -8.17 3.71
CA PRO A 96 -3.07 -8.97 2.74
C PRO A 96 -1.75 -8.32 2.32
N ILE A 97 -1.70 -7.00 2.15
CA ILE A 97 -0.45 -6.29 1.80
C ILE A 97 0.59 -6.42 2.91
N ILE A 98 0.18 -6.26 4.17
CA ILE A 98 1.06 -6.43 5.32
C ILE A 98 1.59 -7.86 5.39
N LEU A 99 0.72 -8.87 5.19
CA LEU A 99 1.11 -10.27 5.17
C LEU A 99 2.12 -10.58 4.05
N LEU A 100 1.88 -10.07 2.83
CA LEU A 100 2.83 -10.22 1.73
C LEU A 100 4.17 -9.52 2.02
N GLY A 101 4.14 -8.38 2.72
CA GLY A 101 5.37 -7.71 3.15
C GLY A 101 6.16 -8.50 4.18
N VAL A 102 5.47 -9.18 5.11
CA VAL A 102 6.10 -10.11 6.05
C VAL A 102 6.71 -11.30 5.31
N LEU A 103 5.98 -11.93 4.40
CA LEU A 103 6.49 -13.05 3.59
C LEU A 103 7.74 -12.66 2.78
N ASN A 104 7.80 -11.43 2.26
CA ASN A 104 8.98 -10.96 1.56
C ASN A 104 10.25 -10.97 2.44
N VAL A 105 10.13 -10.62 3.73
CA VAL A 105 11.23 -10.66 4.71
C VAL A 105 11.66 -12.10 5.02
N PHE A 106 10.72 -13.05 5.07
CA PHE A 106 11.02 -14.47 5.29
C PHE A 106 11.91 -15.09 4.21
N THR A 107 12.04 -14.46 3.03
CA THR A 107 12.96 -14.90 1.97
C THR A 107 14.42 -14.99 2.45
N PHE A 108 14.86 -14.07 3.31
CA PHE A 108 16.22 -14.05 3.86
C PHE A 108 16.41 -15.01 5.04
N ALA A 109 15.32 -15.49 5.64
CA ALA A 109 15.38 -16.49 6.70
C ALA A 109 15.61 -17.90 6.14
N LEU A 110 15.33 -18.12 4.85
CA LEU A 110 15.47 -19.42 4.22
C LEU A 110 16.92 -19.64 3.71
N PRO A 111 17.61 -20.70 4.15
CA PRO A 111 18.97 -20.99 3.71
C PRO A 111 19.01 -21.42 2.24
N ALA A 112 20.07 -21.05 1.53
CA ALA A 112 20.28 -21.36 0.11
C ALA A 112 20.35 -22.87 -0.18
N ASP A 113 20.81 -23.67 0.80
CA ASP A 113 20.97 -25.13 0.69
C ASP A 113 19.66 -25.87 0.40
N SER A 114 18.52 -25.25 0.71
CA SER A 114 17.20 -25.86 0.47
C SER A 114 16.84 -25.92 -1.03
N GLY A 115 17.51 -25.16 -1.90
CA GLY A 115 17.19 -25.07 -3.34
C GLY A 115 15.86 -24.34 -3.66
N GLU A 116 14.94 -24.27 -2.70
CA GLU A 116 13.61 -23.65 -2.83
C GLU A 116 13.61 -22.12 -2.62
N LYS A 117 14.73 -21.51 -2.20
CA LYS A 117 14.83 -20.07 -1.90
C LYS A 117 14.40 -19.18 -3.07
N MET A 118 14.83 -19.53 -4.28
CA MET A 118 14.46 -18.77 -5.48
C MET A 118 12.98 -18.95 -5.83
N GLY A 119 12.45 -20.17 -5.70
CA GLY A 119 11.04 -20.48 -5.95
C GLY A 119 10.12 -19.72 -4.99
N TYR A 120 10.46 -19.69 -3.70
CA TYR A 120 9.76 -18.87 -2.70
C TYR A 120 9.76 -17.39 -3.06
N CYS A 121 10.93 -16.84 -3.41
CA CYS A 121 11.06 -15.43 -3.77
C CYS A 121 10.20 -15.03 -4.98
N ILE A 122 10.23 -15.84 -6.04
CA ILE A 122 9.43 -15.60 -7.26
C ILE A 122 7.93 -15.72 -6.98
N THR A 123 7.51 -16.72 -6.19
CA THR A 123 6.09 -16.93 -5.87
C THR A 123 5.51 -15.79 -5.02
N VAL A 124 6.26 -15.27 -4.04
CA VAL A 124 5.85 -14.09 -3.26
C VAL A 124 5.78 -12.85 -4.16
N PHE A 125 6.76 -12.63 -5.04
CA PHE A 125 6.75 -11.51 -5.98
C PHE A 125 5.54 -11.57 -6.94
N LEU A 126 5.27 -12.75 -7.51
CA LEU A 126 4.12 -12.95 -8.39
C LEU A 126 2.80 -12.74 -7.65
N SER A 127 2.67 -13.29 -6.44
CA SER A 127 1.49 -13.09 -5.59
C SER A 127 1.22 -11.62 -5.31
N PHE A 128 2.29 -10.85 -5.05
CA PHE A 128 2.21 -9.40 -4.87
C PHE A 128 1.78 -8.68 -6.15
N ALA A 129 2.34 -9.04 -7.31
CA ALA A 129 1.96 -8.44 -8.60
C ALA A 129 0.49 -8.70 -8.97
N VAL A 130 0.01 -9.92 -8.74
CA VAL A 130 -1.41 -10.28 -8.96
C VAL A 130 -2.32 -9.49 -8.02
N PHE A 131 -1.99 -9.43 -6.73
CA PHE A 131 -2.76 -8.67 -5.76
C PHE A 131 -2.83 -7.18 -6.11
N LEU A 132 -1.71 -6.59 -6.51
CA LEU A 132 -1.65 -5.20 -6.97
C LEU A 132 -2.52 -4.96 -8.21
N THR A 133 -2.57 -5.92 -9.13
CA THR A 133 -3.41 -5.82 -10.33
C THR A 133 -4.89 -5.75 -9.97
N ILE A 134 -5.34 -6.57 -9.01
CA ILE A 134 -6.72 -6.55 -8.50
C ILE A 134 -7.00 -5.21 -7.80
N VAL A 135 -6.12 -4.75 -6.92
CA VAL A 135 -6.32 -3.47 -6.23
C VAL A 135 -6.34 -2.28 -7.21
N SER A 136 -5.53 -2.35 -8.27
CA SER A 136 -5.48 -1.30 -9.30
C SER A 136 -6.72 -1.26 -10.20
N SER A 137 -7.52 -2.32 -10.28
CA SER A 137 -8.79 -2.29 -11.02
C SER A 137 -9.92 -1.65 -10.20
N GLU A 138 -9.87 -1.78 -8.87
CA GLU A 138 -10.89 -1.24 -7.96
C GLU A 138 -10.66 0.24 -7.61
N LEU A 139 -9.40 0.68 -7.52
CA LEU A 139 -9.06 2.06 -7.20
C LEU A 139 -9.11 2.96 -8.45
N PRO A 140 -9.62 4.20 -8.35
CA PRO A 140 -9.61 5.13 -9.46
C PRO A 140 -8.16 5.45 -9.86
N LYS A 141 -7.95 5.74 -11.15
CA LYS A 141 -6.64 6.11 -11.71
C LYS A 141 -6.22 7.52 -11.32
N THR A 142 -6.08 7.77 -10.02
CA THR A 142 -5.65 9.07 -9.46
C THR A 142 -4.23 8.94 -8.89
N SER A 143 -3.43 9.99 -9.04
CA SER A 143 -2.01 10.00 -8.66
C SER A 143 -1.76 10.21 -7.16
N GLY A 144 -2.74 10.68 -6.39
CA GLY A 144 -2.53 11.27 -5.06
C GLY A 144 -2.76 10.37 -3.83
N SER A 145 -2.87 9.05 -3.95
CA SER A 145 -3.16 8.19 -2.79
C SER A 145 -1.91 7.74 -2.03
N ILE A 146 -1.89 7.92 -0.70
CA ILE A 146 -0.82 7.41 0.18
C ILE A 146 -0.67 5.90 0.03
N LEU A 147 -1.80 5.17 -0.07
CA LEU A 147 -1.81 3.73 -0.29
C LEU A 147 -1.09 3.34 -1.59
N ARG A 148 -1.26 4.13 -2.65
CA ARG A 148 -0.59 3.88 -3.94
C ARG A 148 0.92 4.03 -3.84
N TYR A 149 1.42 5.04 -3.14
CA TYR A 149 2.85 5.21 -2.90
C TYR A 149 3.42 4.04 -2.07
N TYR A 150 2.67 3.60 -1.05
CA TYR A 150 3.05 2.44 -0.24
C TYR A 150 3.13 1.15 -1.07
N LEU A 151 2.13 0.90 -1.94
CA LEU A 151 2.13 -0.25 -2.85
C LEU A 151 3.33 -0.24 -3.82
N MET A 152 3.65 0.92 -4.39
CA MET A 152 4.82 1.08 -5.26
C MET A 152 6.14 0.85 -4.53
N PHE A 153 6.26 1.37 -3.31
CA PHE A 153 7.41 1.13 -2.45
C PHE A 153 7.59 -0.37 -2.15
N GLN A 154 6.50 -1.05 -1.80
CA GLN A 154 6.52 -2.48 -1.51
C GLN A 154 6.89 -3.32 -2.74
N LEU A 155 6.41 -2.96 -3.94
CA LEU A 155 6.82 -3.59 -5.21
C LEU A 155 8.32 -3.39 -5.50
N GLY A 156 8.82 -2.18 -5.27
CA GLY A 156 10.23 -1.86 -5.42
C GLY A 156 11.11 -2.67 -4.46
N MET A 157 10.69 -2.78 -3.20
CA MET A 157 11.34 -3.64 -2.20
C MET A 157 11.33 -5.11 -2.61
N GLY A 158 10.20 -5.64 -3.12
CA GLY A 158 10.13 -7.00 -3.64
C GLY A 158 11.12 -7.26 -4.77
N THR A 159 11.20 -6.34 -5.73
CA THR A 159 12.19 -6.42 -6.83
C THR A 159 13.63 -6.40 -6.30
N PHE A 160 13.92 -5.54 -5.33
CA PHE A 160 15.24 -5.49 -4.69
C PHE A 160 15.61 -6.82 -4.02
N VAL A 161 14.67 -7.43 -3.28
CA VAL A 161 14.88 -8.75 -2.66
C VAL A 161 15.19 -9.82 -3.72
N VAL A 162 14.42 -9.88 -4.82
CA VAL A 162 14.65 -10.83 -5.93
C VAL A 162 16.05 -10.64 -6.54
N CYS A 163 16.50 -9.40 -6.74
CA CYS A 163 17.84 -9.13 -7.26
C CYS A 163 18.94 -9.57 -6.28
N CYS A 164 18.81 -9.24 -4.98
CA CYS A 164 19.75 -9.66 -3.95
C CYS A 164 19.86 -11.19 -3.86
N THR A 165 18.74 -11.90 -3.80
CA THR A 165 18.71 -13.37 -3.71
C THR A 165 19.30 -14.03 -4.94
N THR A 166 19.07 -13.47 -6.15
CA THR A 166 19.70 -13.97 -7.37
C THR A 166 21.23 -13.82 -7.34
N ILE A 167 21.72 -12.68 -6.81
CA ILE A 167 23.15 -12.42 -6.66
C ILE A 167 23.77 -13.36 -5.61
N GLU A 168 23.10 -13.55 -4.47
CA GLU A 168 23.51 -14.49 -3.41
C GLU A 168 23.64 -15.92 -3.95
N LEU A 169 22.61 -16.42 -4.66
CA LEU A 169 22.64 -17.76 -5.25
C LEU A 169 23.75 -17.91 -6.29
N ARG A 170 24.03 -16.85 -7.07
CA ARG A 170 25.15 -16.84 -8.02
C ARG A 170 26.50 -16.95 -7.30
N PHE A 171 26.66 -16.29 -6.15
CA PHE A 171 27.87 -16.41 -5.34
C PHE A 171 27.98 -17.76 -4.63
N HIS A 172 26.87 -18.34 -4.16
CA HIS A 172 26.84 -19.66 -3.53
C HIS A 172 27.37 -20.76 -4.48
N HIS A 173 26.98 -20.72 -5.75
CA HIS A 173 27.47 -21.69 -6.74
C HIS A 173 28.90 -21.43 -7.23
N ARG A 174 29.54 -20.33 -6.81
CA ARG A 174 30.90 -20.01 -7.25
C ARG A 174 31.92 -20.75 -6.37
N LYS A 175 32.68 -21.68 -6.95
CA LYS A 175 33.70 -22.48 -6.26
C LYS A 175 35.03 -21.77 -5.97
N ASP A 176 35.12 -20.46 -6.23
CA ASP A 176 36.36 -19.70 -6.06
C ASP A 176 36.61 -19.36 -4.58
N SER A 177 37.84 -19.15 -4.14
CA SER A 177 38.12 -18.69 -2.78
C SER A 177 37.64 -17.24 -2.54
N VAL A 178 37.08 -16.95 -1.36
CA VAL A 178 36.57 -15.61 -1.01
C VAL A 178 37.71 -14.56 -1.07
N PRO A 179 37.54 -13.43 -1.79
CA PRO A 179 38.56 -12.40 -1.87
C PRO A 179 38.77 -11.73 -0.50
N LYS A 180 40.03 -11.49 -0.13
CA LYS A 180 40.46 -10.98 1.19
C LYS A 180 39.79 -9.66 1.62
N ASN A 181 39.35 -8.85 0.66
CA ASN A 181 38.62 -7.60 0.94
C ASN A 181 37.25 -7.84 1.60
N ILE A 182 36.56 -8.94 1.25
CA ILE A 182 35.25 -9.30 1.82
C ILE A 182 35.41 -9.83 3.24
N ILE A 183 36.44 -10.62 3.49
CA ILE A 183 36.77 -11.15 4.84
C ILE A 183 37.05 -9.98 5.81
N LYS A 184 37.76 -8.94 5.34
CA LYS A 184 38.04 -7.73 6.13
C LYS A 184 36.76 -6.94 6.43
N LEU A 185 35.77 -6.94 5.53
CA LEU A 185 34.46 -6.30 5.73
C LEU A 185 33.60 -7.05 6.75
N MET A 186 33.62 -8.39 6.74
CA MET A 186 32.88 -9.23 7.70
C MET A 186 33.41 -9.10 9.13
N ASN A 187 34.74 -8.96 9.28
CA ASN A 187 35.37 -8.78 10.58
C ASN A 187 34.97 -7.46 11.28
N CYS A 188 34.35 -6.52 10.56
CA CYS A 188 33.89 -5.25 11.10
C CYS A 188 32.44 -5.27 11.65
N ARG A 189 31.65 -6.35 11.49
CA ARG A 189 30.21 -6.29 11.85
C ARG A 189 29.64 -7.29 12.87
N ASN A 190 30.39 -8.30 13.32
CA ASN A 190 30.28 -8.99 14.64
C ASN A 190 30.79 -10.43 14.54
N VAL A 191 32.11 -10.62 14.68
CA VAL A 191 32.75 -11.95 14.86
C VAL A 191 33.07 -12.17 16.34
N LYS A 192 32.10 -11.99 17.25
CA LYS A 192 32.33 -12.26 18.69
C LYS A 192 31.44 -13.33 19.31
N LYS A 193 30.51 -13.93 18.56
CA LYS A 193 29.63 -15.00 19.09
C LYS A 193 29.92 -16.40 18.53
N ILE A 194 30.78 -16.51 17.51
CA ILE A 194 31.10 -17.78 16.84
C ILE A 194 32.48 -18.34 17.27
N GLU A 195 33.44 -17.47 17.62
CA GLU A 195 34.78 -17.92 18.06
C GLU A 195 34.78 -18.77 19.34
N SER A 196 33.83 -18.59 20.26
CA SER A 196 33.87 -19.32 21.53
C SER A 196 33.32 -20.75 21.49
N LYS A 197 32.73 -21.19 20.37
CA LYS A 197 32.12 -22.54 20.28
C LYS A 197 32.89 -23.51 19.37
N HIS A 198 33.75 -23.01 18.49
CA HIS A 198 34.45 -23.86 17.52
C HIS A 198 35.88 -24.26 17.92
N GLN A 199 36.44 -23.69 19.00
CA GLN A 199 37.84 -23.89 19.36
C GLN A 199 38.16 -25.24 20.00
N ASN A 200 37.15 -26.09 20.27
CA ASN A 200 37.35 -27.37 20.94
C ASN A 200 37.29 -28.61 20.03
N GLU A 201 36.81 -28.51 18.79
CA GLU A 201 36.71 -29.69 17.93
C GLU A 201 37.08 -29.34 16.49
N THR A 202 38.08 -30.06 15.98
CA THR A 202 38.54 -30.19 14.58
C THR A 202 39.47 -29.10 14.01
N GLU A 203 40.77 -29.34 14.20
CA GLU A 203 41.81 -29.10 13.20
C GLU A 203 41.43 -29.75 11.85
N SER A 204 40.97 -28.95 10.90
CA SER A 204 41.14 -29.17 9.47
C SER A 204 41.06 -27.82 8.77
N GLU A 205 42.01 -27.53 7.86
CA GLU A 205 42.01 -26.35 7.01
C GLU A 205 40.71 -26.26 6.17
N GLN A 206 39.66 -25.66 6.72
CA GLN A 206 38.50 -25.22 5.97
C GLN A 206 38.47 -23.69 6.07
N GLY A 207 39.07 -23.06 5.07
CA GLY A 207 38.97 -21.61 4.90
C GLY A 207 37.51 -21.19 4.74
N ILE A 208 37.19 -19.97 5.18
CA ILE A 208 35.86 -19.35 5.11
C ILE A 208 35.23 -19.63 3.73
N THR A 209 34.11 -20.35 3.71
CA THR A 209 33.35 -20.68 2.50
C THR A 209 32.38 -19.56 2.15
N TRP A 210 31.88 -19.53 0.91
CA TRP A 210 30.86 -18.55 0.51
C TRP A 210 29.57 -18.67 1.32
N ASP A 211 29.29 -19.84 1.90
CA ASP A 211 28.08 -20.11 2.67
C ASP A 211 28.03 -19.30 3.97
N ASP A 212 29.17 -19.15 4.65
CA ASP A 212 29.29 -18.31 5.85
C ASP A 212 29.12 -16.82 5.53
N VAL A 213 29.65 -16.40 4.37
CA VAL A 213 29.54 -15.01 3.88
C VAL A 213 28.08 -14.70 3.56
N ILE A 214 27.39 -15.61 2.87
CA ILE A 214 26.00 -15.45 2.44
C ILE A 214 25.06 -15.49 3.65
N SER A 215 25.25 -16.42 4.59
CA SER A 215 24.47 -16.48 5.83
C SER A 215 24.60 -15.18 6.66
N SER A 216 25.81 -14.61 6.72
CA SER A 216 26.03 -13.32 7.37
C SER A 216 25.33 -12.16 6.64
N PHE A 217 25.34 -12.20 5.30
CA PHE A 217 24.68 -11.20 4.47
C PHE A 217 23.15 -11.30 4.56
N ASP A 218 22.60 -12.51 4.51
CA ASP A 218 21.18 -12.82 4.71
C ASP A 218 20.69 -12.31 6.06
N PHE A 219 21.45 -12.55 7.14
CA PHE A 219 21.10 -12.03 8.47
C PHE A 219 21.03 -10.50 8.50
N VAL A 220 21.99 -9.81 7.88
CA VAL A 220 22.00 -8.35 7.82
C VAL A 220 20.83 -7.82 6.97
N LEU A 221 20.59 -8.41 5.80
CA LEU A 221 19.47 -8.04 4.94
C LEU A 221 18.12 -8.31 5.58
N PHE A 222 17.97 -9.41 6.32
CA PHE A 222 16.77 -9.72 7.08
C PHE A 222 16.42 -8.58 8.05
N TRP A 223 17.37 -8.16 8.90
CA TRP A 223 17.11 -7.07 9.85
C TRP A 223 16.87 -5.72 9.19
N ILE A 224 17.62 -5.40 8.12
CA ILE A 224 17.44 -4.14 7.38
C ILE A 224 16.06 -4.10 6.71
N THR A 225 15.71 -5.15 5.96
CA THR A 225 14.43 -5.19 5.24
C THR A 225 13.25 -5.30 6.20
N SER A 226 13.38 -6.06 7.29
CA SER A 226 12.39 -6.11 8.37
C SER A 226 12.15 -4.73 8.97
N ALA A 227 13.21 -4.01 9.37
CA ALA A 227 13.09 -2.67 9.94
C ALA A 227 12.45 -1.70 8.95
N ILE A 228 12.83 -1.74 7.67
CA ILE A 228 12.25 -0.90 6.62
C ILE A 228 10.76 -1.18 6.45
N VAL A 229 10.35 -2.44 6.36
CA VAL A 229 8.93 -2.83 6.20
C VAL A 229 8.11 -2.41 7.44
N ILE A 230 8.64 -2.61 8.64
CA ILE A 230 7.98 -2.20 9.90
C ILE A 230 7.84 -0.67 9.96
N ILE A 231 8.90 0.07 9.66
CA ILE A 231 8.84 1.55 9.67
C ILE A 231 7.86 2.05 8.62
N ALA A 232 7.88 1.50 7.39
CA ALA A 232 6.97 1.89 6.33
C ALA A 232 5.50 1.61 6.70
N THR A 233 5.20 0.41 7.20
CA THR A 233 3.84 0.04 7.64
C THR A 233 3.34 0.91 8.78
N ILE A 234 4.15 1.14 9.82
CA ILE A 234 3.79 2.01 10.94
C ILE A 234 3.56 3.45 10.46
N THR A 235 4.44 3.98 9.62
CA THR A 235 4.31 5.35 9.10
C THR A 235 3.00 5.53 8.33
N VAL A 236 2.65 4.57 7.47
CA VAL A 236 1.40 4.60 6.70
C VAL A 236 0.18 4.48 7.63
N LEU A 237 0.20 3.57 8.60
CA LEU A 237 -0.90 3.43 9.57
C LEU A 237 -1.09 4.70 10.41
N ILE A 238 0.00 5.36 10.84
CA ILE A 238 -0.08 6.63 11.55
C ILE A 238 -0.70 7.70 10.65
N LEU A 239 -0.19 7.87 9.42
CA LEU A 239 -0.70 8.87 8.48
C LEU A 239 -2.19 8.68 8.16
N LEU A 240 -2.66 7.43 8.12
CA LEU A 240 -4.06 7.08 7.90
C LEU A 240 -4.96 7.29 9.13
N CYS A 241 -4.42 7.17 10.35
CA CYS A 241 -5.18 7.33 11.59
C CYS A 241 -5.22 8.78 12.10
N THR A 242 -4.27 9.63 11.72
CA THR A 242 -4.18 11.01 12.22
C THR A 242 -5.08 12.02 11.49
N ASN A 243 -5.73 11.64 10.38
CA ASN A 243 -6.60 12.51 9.57
C ASN A 243 -7.97 11.85 9.30
#